data_AF-A0A6N8TZL3-F1
#
_entry.id   AF-A0A6N8TZL3-F1
#
_cell.length_a   1.000
_cell.length_b   1.000
_cell.length_c   1.000
_cell.angle_alpha   90.00
_cell.angle_beta   90.00
_cell.angle_gamma   90.00
#
_symmetry.space_group_name_H-M   'P 1'
#
loop_
_entity.id
_entity.type
_entity.pdbx_description
1 polymer ?
#
loop_
_entity_poly.entity_id
_entity_poly.type
_entity_poly.pdbx_seq_one_letter_code
_entity_poly.pdbx_strand_id
1 'polypeptide(L)'
;MWEYLWRPWSIFAGTWAIACDFLYHLSFMTWYIQFGPIILTFTLAVVTVLMDEKSKNTKIGASKKEDEKGDTEKPNLKITFFIPIYLIALVVSMTAIYGPPQNNLFDYTRMEFWIFIAVLTFSDVFKYWTDNKEDQKGGMRT
;
A
#
# COMPACT_ATOMS: atom_id res chain seq x y z
N MET A 1 0.85 -13.14 -7.35
CA MET A 1 0.79 -12.00 -8.32
C MET A 1 -0.08 -10.87 -7.79
N TRP A 2 -1.29 -11.13 -7.27
CA TRP A 2 -2.13 -10.12 -6.59
C TRP A 2 -1.38 -9.33 -5.51
N GLU A 3 -0.58 -10.01 -4.68
CA GLU A 3 0.23 -9.40 -3.62
C GLU A 3 1.29 -8.41 -4.13
N TYR A 4 1.80 -8.61 -5.35
CA TYR A 4 2.78 -7.71 -5.98
C TYR A 4 2.13 -6.45 -6.55
N LEU A 5 0.84 -6.50 -6.90
CA LEU A 5 0.07 -5.35 -7.39
C LEU A 5 -0.53 -4.53 -6.25
N TRP A 6 -0.90 -5.19 -5.15
CA TRP A 6 -1.57 -4.54 -4.02
C TRP A 6 -0.68 -3.51 -3.32
N ARG A 7 0.60 -3.82 -3.08
CA ARG A 7 1.55 -2.91 -2.42
C ARG A 7 1.80 -1.59 -3.17
N PRO A 8 2.17 -1.59 -4.46
CA PRO A 8 2.35 -0.34 -5.21
C PRO A 8 1.02 0.42 -5.37
N TRP A 9 -0.10 -0.28 -5.52
CA TRP A 9 -1.42 0.35 -5.55
C TRP A 9 -1.76 1.03 -4.22
N SER A 10 -1.49 0.39 -3.07
CA SER A 10 -1.76 0.98 -1.75
C SER A 10 -0.88 2.20 -1.46
N ILE A 11 0.39 2.18 -1.89
CA ILE A 11 1.28 3.34 -1.79
C ILE A 11 0.74 4.48 -2.66
N PHE A 12 0.38 4.19 -3.91
CA PHE A 12 -0.24 5.19 -4.80
C PHE A 12 -1.52 5.78 -4.20
N ALA A 13 -2.43 4.92 -3.73
CA ALA A 13 -3.69 5.35 -3.14
C ALA A 13 -3.48 6.20 -1.88
N GLY A 14 -2.54 5.82 -1.01
CA GLY A 14 -2.18 6.60 0.19
C GLY A 14 -1.58 7.97 -0.15
N THR A 15 -0.59 8.00 -1.06
CA THR A 15 0.00 9.25 -1.55
C THR A 15 -1.05 10.17 -2.18
N TRP A 16 -1.93 9.60 -3.01
CA TRP A 16 -2.97 10.34 -3.70
C TRP A 16 -4.02 10.89 -2.73
N ALA A 17 -4.40 10.11 -1.72
CA ALA A 17 -5.34 10.55 -0.68
C ALA A 17 -4.78 11.73 0.12
N ILE A 18 -3.50 11.68 0.50
CA ILE A 18 -2.85 12.80 1.19
C ILE A 18 -2.80 14.02 0.28
N ALA A 19 -2.34 13.86 -0.97
CA ALA A 19 -2.31 14.97 -1.92
C ALA A 19 -3.70 15.61 -2.13
N CYS A 20 -4.76 14.80 -2.20
CA CYS A 20 -6.12 15.29 -2.30
C CYS A 20 -6.55 16.09 -1.08
N ASP A 21 -6.16 15.68 0.13
CA ASP A 21 -6.49 16.41 1.36
C ASP A 21 -5.88 17.82 1.39
N PHE A 22 -4.62 17.95 0.99
CA PHE A 22 -3.95 19.26 0.91
C PHE A 22 -4.51 20.13 -0.22
N LEU A 23 -4.85 19.54 -1.37
CA LEU A 23 -5.24 20.28 -2.57
C LEU A 23 -6.76 20.44 -2.71
N TYR A 24 -7.57 19.90 -1.81
CA TYR A 24 -9.04 19.88 -1.90
C TYR A 24 -9.64 21.28 -2.07
N HIS A 25 -9.02 22.29 -1.45
CA HIS A 25 -9.48 23.67 -1.47
C HIS A 25 -9.24 24.38 -2.82
N LEU A 26 -8.44 23.79 -3.72
CA LEU A 26 -8.14 24.38 -5.02
C LEU A 26 -9.28 24.13 -5.99
N SER A 27 -9.68 25.16 -6.73
CA SER A 27 -10.84 25.14 -7.63
C SER A 27 -10.74 24.12 -8.77
N PHE A 28 -9.53 23.72 -9.16
CA PHE A 28 -9.33 22.67 -10.16
C PHE A 28 -9.54 21.27 -9.59
N MET A 29 -9.54 21.10 -8.26
CA MET A 29 -9.58 19.80 -7.60
C MET A 29 -11.00 19.25 -7.51
N THR A 30 -11.57 18.98 -8.68
CA THR A 30 -12.92 18.44 -8.86
C THR A 30 -13.00 16.94 -8.51
N TRP A 31 -14.22 16.45 -8.27
CA TRP A 31 -14.46 15.06 -7.87
C TRP A 31 -13.83 14.02 -8.82
N TYR A 32 -13.85 14.27 -10.14
CA TYR A 32 -13.28 13.34 -11.11
C TYR A 32 -11.75 13.36 -11.12
N ILE A 33 -11.11 14.48 -10.73
CA ILE A 33 -9.66 14.51 -10.54
C ILE A 33 -9.30 13.78 -9.24
N GLN A 34 -10.09 13.95 -8.17
CA GLN A 34 -9.85 13.27 -6.89
C GLN A 34 -10.02 11.74 -7.01
N PHE A 35 -11.09 11.25 -7.63
CA PHE A 35 -11.39 9.82 -7.68
C PHE A 35 -10.97 9.12 -8.97
N GLY A 36 -10.83 9.86 -10.08
CA GLY A 36 -10.52 9.28 -11.39
C GLY A 36 -9.24 8.45 -11.41
N PRO A 37 -8.10 8.95 -10.90
CA PRO A 37 -6.86 8.19 -10.84
C PRO A 37 -6.97 6.93 -9.98
N ILE A 38 -7.71 6.98 -8.86
CA ILE A 38 -7.95 5.81 -8.00
C ILE A 38 -8.75 4.75 -8.76
N ILE A 39 -9.85 5.14 -9.41
CA ILE A 39 -10.73 4.24 -10.17
C ILE A 39 -9.98 3.64 -11.36
N LEU A 40 -9.22 4.45 -12.09
CA LEU A 40 -8.45 4.02 -13.26
C LEU A 40 -7.38 3.00 -12.86
N THR A 41 -6.57 3.30 -11.85
CA THR A 41 -5.52 2.40 -11.39
C THR A 41 -6.09 1.11 -10.81
N PHE A 42 -7.21 1.18 -10.09
CA PHE A 42 -7.93 -0.01 -9.62
C PHE A 42 -8.43 -0.88 -10.78
N THR A 43 -9.05 -0.26 -11.80
CA THR A 43 -9.53 -0.96 -13.00
C THR A 43 -8.37 -1.63 -13.75
N LEU A 44 -7.25 -0.93 -13.93
CA LEU A 44 -6.06 -1.49 -14.56
C LEU A 44 -5.49 -2.67 -13.77
N ALA A 45 -5.44 -2.58 -12.44
CA ALA A 45 -5.00 -3.69 -11.59
C ALA A 45 -5.90 -4.93 -11.76
N VAL A 46 -7.22 -4.75 -11.76
CA VAL A 46 -8.19 -5.84 -11.98
C VAL A 46 -8.04 -6.45 -13.37
N VAL A 47 -7.95 -5.62 -14.42
CA VAL A 47 -7.77 -6.10 -15.80
C VAL A 47 -6.48 -6.89 -15.97
N THR A 48 -5.38 -6.43 -15.37
CA THR A 48 -4.08 -7.11 -15.43
C THR A 48 -4.16 -8.50 -14.81
N VAL A 49 -4.86 -8.62 -13.68
CA VAL A 49 -5.07 -9.89 -12.96
C VAL A 49 -5.95 -10.84 -13.78
N LEU A 50 -7.06 -10.36 -14.33
CA LEU A 50 -7.94 -11.16 -15.19
C LEU A 50 -7.25 -11.60 -16.49
N MET A 51 -6.42 -10.75 -17.09
CA MET A 51 -5.65 -11.09 -18.28
C MET A 51 -4.59 -12.15 -18.01
N ASP A 52 -3.88 -12.08 -16.88
CA ASP A 52 -2.90 -13.11 -16.51
C ASP A 52 -3.58 -14.45 -16.20
N GLU A 53 -4.73 -14.43 -15.53
CA GLU A 53 -5.50 -15.65 -15.25
C GLU A 53 -6.01 -16.32 -16.55
N LYS A 54 -6.42 -15.51 -17.54
CA LYS A 54 -6.78 -15.99 -18.88
C LYS A 54 -5.55 -16.44 -19.69
N SER A 55 -4.41 -15.80 -19.49
CA SER A 55 -3.12 -16.15 -20.11
C SER A 55 -2.57 -17.48 -19.57
N LYS A 56 -2.72 -17.76 -18.28
CA LYS A 56 -2.38 -19.07 -17.69
C LYS A 56 -3.20 -20.23 -18.28
N ASN A 57 -4.43 -19.97 -18.71
CA ASN A 57 -5.26 -20.93 -19.44
C ASN A 57 -4.92 -21.05 -20.94
N THR A 58 -4.06 -20.17 -21.48
CA THR A 58 -3.67 -20.16 -22.88
C THR A 58 -2.15 -20.18 -22.98
N LYS A 59 -1.54 -21.37 -22.83
CA LYS A 59 -0.10 -21.59 -22.97
C LYS A 59 0.47 -20.90 -24.23
N ILE A 60 1.14 -19.77 -24.05
CA ILE A 60 2.20 -19.30 -24.96
C ILE A 60 3.33 -18.79 -24.08
N GLY A 61 4.43 -19.53 -24.09
CA GLY A 61 5.59 -19.25 -23.25
C GLY A 61 6.33 -18.00 -23.67
N ALA A 62 6.73 -17.22 -22.67
CA ALA A 62 8.00 -16.51 -22.66
C ALA A 62 8.49 -16.37 -21.21
N SER A 63 9.62 -17.01 -20.94
CA SER A 63 10.52 -16.82 -19.80
C SER A 63 10.13 -17.42 -18.43
N LYS A 64 10.43 -18.72 -18.29
CA LYS A 64 11.01 -19.27 -17.06
C LYS A 64 12.41 -18.69 -16.89
N LYS A 65 12.75 -18.20 -15.69
CA LYS A 65 13.97 -18.50 -14.91
C LYS A 65 13.73 -18.05 -13.46
N GLU A 66 13.54 -19.02 -12.56
CA GLU A 66 14.49 -19.36 -11.47
C GLU A 66 14.21 -18.46 -10.25
N ASP A 67 13.73 -18.90 -9.08
CA ASP A 67 13.85 -20.20 -8.43
C ASP A 67 12.64 -20.51 -7.54
N GLU A 68 12.35 -21.80 -7.43
CA GLU A 68 11.73 -22.40 -6.27
C GLU A 68 12.51 -22.02 -5.01
N LYS A 69 11.88 -21.32 -4.08
CA LYS A 69 12.08 -21.55 -2.66
C LYS A 69 10.82 -21.12 -1.93
N GLY A 70 10.24 -22.07 -1.19
CA GLY A 70 9.40 -21.75 -0.05
C GLY A 70 10.23 -21.00 0.98
N ASP A 71 10.58 -19.76 0.70
CA ASP A 71 11.09 -18.83 1.68
C ASP A 71 9.86 -18.19 2.31
N THR A 72 9.50 -18.68 3.49
CA THR A 72 8.82 -17.92 4.54
C THR A 72 9.14 -16.44 4.33
N GLU A 73 8.16 -15.68 3.86
CA GLU A 73 8.33 -14.29 3.43
C GLU A 73 8.69 -13.48 4.66
N LYS A 74 9.99 -13.41 5.00
CA LYS A 74 10.46 -12.58 6.10
C LYS A 74 10.01 -11.17 5.76
N PRO A 75 9.24 -10.50 6.63
CA PRO A 75 8.81 -9.14 6.37
C PRO A 75 10.08 -8.34 6.10
N ASN A 76 10.19 -7.80 4.89
CA ASN A 76 11.35 -7.03 4.49
C ASN A 76 11.29 -5.72 5.28
N LEU A 77 11.79 -5.75 6.52
CA LEU A 77 11.72 -4.69 7.53
C LEU A 77 12.12 -3.33 6.96
N LYS A 78 13.06 -3.32 6.01
CA LYS A 78 13.48 -2.10 5.30
C LYS A 78 12.31 -1.37 4.63
N ILE A 79 11.40 -2.10 4.00
CA ILE A 79 10.25 -1.54 3.27
C ILE A 79 9.15 -1.11 4.26
N THR A 80 8.91 -1.90 5.31
CA THR A 80 7.94 -1.58 6.37
C THR A 80 8.30 -0.31 7.12
N PHE A 81 9.59 -0.01 7.32
CA PHE A 81 10.03 1.29 7.88
C PHE A 81 10.11 2.41 6.85
N PHE A 82 10.34 2.11 5.57
CA PHE A 82 10.43 3.14 4.53
C PHE A 82 9.09 3.83 4.28
N ILE A 83 7.98 3.08 4.25
CA ILE A 83 6.63 3.61 4.02
C ILE A 83 6.25 4.71 5.03
N PRO A 84 6.32 4.51 6.36
CA PRO A 84 5.96 5.54 7.32
C PRO A 84 6.88 6.76 7.24
N ILE A 85 8.20 6.55 7.03
CA ILE A 85 9.15 7.66 6.84
C ILE A 85 8.79 8.48 5.61
N TYR A 86 8.45 7.82 4.50
CA TYR A 86 8.01 8.45 3.27
C TYR A 86 6.71 9.25 3.48
N LEU A 87 5.71 8.68 4.16
CA LEU A 87 4.44 9.36 4.45
C LEU A 87 4.65 10.60 5.34
N ILE A 88 5.51 10.49 6.37
CA ILE A 88 5.89 11.64 7.21
C ILE A 88 6.55 12.72 6.36
N ALA A 89 7.56 12.36 5.55
CA ALA A 89 8.26 13.32 4.69
C ALA A 89 7.30 13.99 3.70
N LEU A 90 6.36 13.22 3.13
CA LEU A 90 5.35 13.73 2.22
C LEU A 90 4.40 14.73 2.91
N VAL A 91 3.87 14.40 4.09
CA VAL A 91 3.01 15.31 4.86
C VAL A 91 3.76 16.58 5.26
N VAL A 92 4.99 16.47 5.76
CA VAL A 92 5.80 17.62 6.16
C VAL A 92 6.10 18.53 4.96
N SER A 93 6.49 17.96 3.83
CA SER A 93 6.76 18.72 2.60
C SER A 93 5.52 19.40 2.04
N MET A 94 4.37 18.70 1.99
CA MET A 94 3.10 19.28 1.57
C MET A 94 2.67 20.40 2.52
N THR A 95 2.86 20.23 3.82
CA THR A 95 2.54 21.27 4.81
C THR A 95 3.39 22.53 4.62
N ALA A 96 4.66 22.37 4.28
CA ALA A 96 5.55 23.50 3.99
C ALA A 96 5.17 24.28 2.72
N ILE A 97 4.58 23.61 1.72
CA ILE A 97 4.24 24.21 0.42
C ILE A 97 2.81 24.78 0.42
N TYR A 98 1.84 24.02 0.90
CA TYR A 98 0.41 24.31 0.78
C TYR A 98 -0.26 24.72 2.10
N GLY A 99 0.46 24.69 3.22
CA GLY A 99 -0.09 24.93 4.55
C GLY A 99 -0.70 23.67 5.17
N PRO A 100 -1.37 23.78 6.34
CA PRO A 100 -1.85 22.63 7.07
C PRO A 100 -2.90 21.82 6.29
N PRO A 101 -2.92 20.48 6.46
CA PRO A 101 -3.94 19.62 5.85
C PRO A 101 -5.33 19.95 6.39
N GLN A 102 -6.37 19.61 5.64
CA GLN A 102 -7.75 19.79 6.10
C GLN A 102 -8.14 18.74 7.14
N ASN A 103 -7.60 17.53 7.03
CA ASN A 103 -7.93 16.44 7.92
C ASN A 103 -6.89 16.25 9.03
N ASN A 104 -7.37 16.15 10.27
CA ASN A 104 -6.54 15.90 11.46
C ASN A 104 -5.70 14.62 11.34
N LEU A 105 -6.16 13.63 10.56
CA LEU A 105 -5.43 12.39 10.30
C LEU A 105 -4.08 12.61 9.58
N PHE A 106 -3.95 13.69 8.81
CA PHE A 106 -2.72 14.04 8.11
C PHE A 106 -1.97 15.20 8.74
N ASP A 107 -2.49 15.77 9.84
CA ASP A 107 -1.82 16.85 10.57
C ASP A 107 -0.75 16.28 11.51
N TYR A 108 0.53 16.48 11.17
CA TYR A 108 1.65 15.95 11.96
C TYR A 108 1.77 16.57 13.37
N THR A 109 1.08 17.69 13.63
CA THR A 109 1.03 18.32 14.96
C THR A 109 0.03 17.63 15.90
N ARG A 110 -0.86 16.79 15.35
CA ARG A 110 -1.93 16.09 16.05
C ARG A 110 -1.52 14.67 16.41
N MET A 111 -2.09 14.15 17.50
CA MET A 111 -1.77 12.80 17.98
C MET A 111 -2.34 11.72 17.04
N GLU A 112 -3.46 12.03 16.40
CA GLU A 112 -4.17 11.20 15.43
C GLU A 112 -3.26 10.76 14.28
N PHE A 113 -2.42 11.67 13.76
CA PHE A 113 -1.43 11.36 12.74
C PHE A 113 -0.40 10.31 13.22
N TRP A 114 0.15 10.50 14.42
CA TRP A 114 1.14 9.57 14.98
C TRP A 114 0.54 8.21 15.28
N ILE A 115 -0.71 8.15 15.75
CA ILE A 115 -1.46 6.91 15.95
C ILE A 115 -1.67 6.21 14.59
N PHE A 116 -2.07 6.94 13.55
CA PHE A 116 -2.25 6.39 12.21
C PHE A 116 -0.95 5.77 11.65
N ILE A 117 0.17 6.49 11.76
CA ILE A 117 1.49 5.98 11.33
C ILE A 117 1.92 4.76 12.15
N ALA A 118 1.69 4.76 13.46
CA ALA A 118 1.97 3.61 14.30
C ALA A 118 1.16 2.39 13.87
N VAL A 119 -0.15 2.54 13.67
CA VAL A 119 -1.03 1.43 13.22
C VAL A 119 -0.57 0.87 11.87
N LEU A 120 -0.21 1.72 10.91
CA LEU A 120 0.33 1.28 9.61
C LEU A 120 1.66 0.52 9.74
N THR A 121 2.52 0.95 10.65
CA THR A 121 3.83 0.30 10.86
C THR A 121 3.66 -1.04 11.58
N PHE A 122 2.76 -1.09 12.55
CA PHE A 122 2.52 -2.28 13.36
C PHE A 122 1.59 -3.29 12.69
N SER A 123 0.77 -2.92 11.69
CA SER A 123 -0.10 -3.88 11.00
C SER A 123 0.68 -5.02 10.33
N ASP A 124 1.83 -4.70 9.73
CA ASP A 124 2.73 -5.71 9.13
C ASP A 124 3.36 -6.61 10.20
N VAL A 125 3.73 -6.03 11.36
CA VAL A 125 4.32 -6.77 12.49
C VAL A 125 3.29 -7.68 13.16
N PHE A 126 2.05 -7.19 13.34
CA PHE A 126 0.94 -7.98 13.86
C PHE A 126 0.58 -9.13 12.93
N LYS A 127 0.55 -8.90 11.61
CA LYS A 127 0.32 -9.96 10.62
C LYS A 127 1.40 -11.03 10.73
N TYR A 128 2.69 -10.63 10.74
CA TYR A 128 3.80 -11.57 10.90
C TYR A 128 3.72 -12.39 12.19
N TRP A 129 3.40 -11.75 13.32
CA TRP A 129 3.29 -12.45 14.61
C TRP A 129 2.10 -13.41 14.67
N THR A 130 1.02 -13.09 13.95
CA THR A 130 -0.19 -13.93 13.89
C THR A 130 0.04 -15.15 13.00
N ASP A 131 0.65 -14.98 11.82
CA ASP A 131 1.01 -16.08 10.90
C ASP A 131 1.94 -17.10 11.59
N ASN A 132 2.96 -16.60 12.29
CA ASN A 132 3.95 -17.46 12.96
C ASN A 132 3.34 -18.30 14.10
N LYS A 133 2.19 -17.88 14.65
CA LYS A 133 1.45 -18.67 15.65
C LYS A 133 0.57 -19.76 15.03
N GLU A 134 0.17 -19.62 13.77
CA GLU A 134 -0.60 -20.64 13.05
C GLU A 134 0.31 -21.78 12.60
N ASP A 135 1.52 -21.48 12.11
CA ASP A 135 2.52 -22.50 11.74
C ASP A 135 2.95 -23.36 12.94
N GLN A 136 3.09 -22.76 14.13
CA GLN A 136 3.39 -23.47 15.38
C GLN A 136 2.25 -24.42 15.82
N LYS A 137 1.00 -24.17 15.40
CA LYS A 137 -0.14 -25.07 15.68
C LYS A 137 -0.31 -26.17 14.63
N GLY A 138 0.15 -25.95 13.39
CA GLY A 138 0.15 -26.94 12.32
C GLY A 138 1.17 -28.06 12.52
N GLY A 139 2.29 -27.78 13.20
CA GLY A 139 3.34 -28.76 13.52
C GLY A 139 3.01 -29.78 14.62
N MET A 140 1.84 -29.68 15.27
CA MET A 140 1.31 -30.66 16.23
C MET A 140 0.13 -31.46 15.66
N ARG A 141 0.10 -31.68 14.34
CA ARG A 141 -0.74 -32.73 13.75
C ARG A 141 0.17 -33.83 13.20
N THR A 142 0.44 -34.78 14.09
CA THR A 142 0.92 -36.14 13.81
C THR A 142 0.13 -36.81 12.70
#